data_AF-A0A165N0A7-F1
#
_entry.id   AF-A0A165N0A7-F1
#
_cell.length_a   1.000
_cell.length_b   1.000
_cell.length_c   1.000
_cell.angle_alpha   90.00
_cell.angle_beta   90.00
_cell.angle_gamma   90.00
#
_symmetry.space_group_name_H-M   'P 1'
#
loop_
_entity.id
_entity.type
_entity.pdbx_description
1 polymer ?
#
loop_
_entity_poly.entity_id
_entity_poly.type
_entity_poly.pdbx_seq_one_letter_code
_entity_poly.pdbx_strand_id
1 'polypeptide(L)'
;MSNYPNLREFYEKVPILIGENDRAALLRKAEEDEALESSTHWLIAMEGSEKQRDVYHWKVLIYPSQTKSVHCYKSPYYTSQHFASIYDAIDYSNELSQKAQEDLLSTIEQQHSLQREA
;
A
#
# COMPACT_ATOMS: atom_id res chain seq x y z
N MET A 1 6.63 13.03 13.27
CA MET A 1 5.98 12.95 11.94
C MET A 1 4.66 12.23 12.15
N SER A 2 3.54 12.77 11.65
CA SER A 2 2.23 12.12 11.81
C SER A 2 2.21 10.80 11.02
N ASN A 3 1.91 9.68 11.69
CA ASN A 3 1.72 8.35 11.09
C ASN A 3 0.38 8.24 10.34
N TYR A 4 -0.11 9.34 9.78
CA TYR A 4 -1.40 9.41 9.10
C TYR A 4 -1.15 9.80 7.64
N PRO A 5 -1.90 9.20 6.69
CA PRO A 5 -1.79 9.59 5.29
C PRO A 5 -2.12 11.08 5.11
N ASN A 6 -1.53 11.69 4.09
CA ASN A 6 -1.94 12.99 3.61
C ASN A 6 -3.35 12.91 3.02
N LEU A 7 -4.38 12.98 3.88
CA LEU A 7 -5.79 12.84 3.51
C LEU A 7 -6.24 13.83 2.44
N ARG A 8 -5.50 14.92 2.21
CA ARG A 8 -5.77 15.86 1.12
C ARG A 8 -5.52 15.26 -0.26
N GLU A 9 -4.52 14.38 -0.38
CA GLU A 9 -4.10 13.76 -1.64
C GLU A 9 -4.02 12.24 -1.47
N PHE A 10 -5.01 11.65 -0.79
CA PHE A 10 -5.10 10.21 -0.59
C PHE A 10 -6.27 9.63 -1.39
N TYR A 11 -5.97 8.78 -2.36
CA TYR A 11 -6.94 8.23 -3.30
C TYR A 11 -6.96 6.71 -3.19
N GLU A 12 -7.99 6.17 -2.55
CA GLU A 12 -8.18 4.74 -2.36
C GLU A 12 -8.97 4.09 -3.50
N LYS A 13 -8.62 2.83 -3.81
CA LYS A 13 -9.41 1.98 -4.69
C LYS A 13 -10.35 1.09 -3.90
N VAL A 14 -11.28 0.46 -4.62
CA VAL A 14 -12.16 -0.57 -4.06
C VAL A 14 -11.29 -1.70 -3.46
N PRO A 15 -11.53 -2.11 -2.20
CA PRO A 15 -10.81 -3.20 -1.59
C PRO A 15 -10.97 -4.52 -2.36
N ILE A 16 -9.87 -5.27 -2.49
CA ILE A 16 -9.80 -6.55 -3.22
C ILE A 16 -9.63 -7.67 -2.20
N LEU A 17 -10.35 -8.80 -2.32
CA LEU A 17 -10.17 -9.92 -1.39
C LEU A 17 -8.74 -10.46 -1.46
N ILE A 18 -8.17 -10.80 -0.31
CA ILE A 18 -6.85 -11.43 -0.22
C ILE A 18 -6.98 -12.90 -0.65
N GLY A 19 -6.21 -13.30 -1.66
CA GLY A 19 -6.11 -14.69 -2.09
C GLY A 19 -5.29 -15.57 -1.14
N GLU A 20 -5.22 -16.87 -1.40
CA GLU A 20 -4.62 -17.82 -0.47
C GLU A 20 -3.09 -17.68 -0.36
N ASN A 21 -2.40 -17.45 -1.49
CA ASN A 21 -0.96 -17.27 -1.53
C ASN A 21 -0.56 -15.97 -0.83
N ASP A 22 -1.29 -14.90 -1.12
CA ASP A 22 -1.09 -13.59 -0.51
C ASP A 22 -1.40 -13.60 0.99
N ARG A 23 -2.45 -14.33 1.41
CA ARG A 23 -2.76 -14.56 2.83
C ARG A 23 -1.65 -15.33 3.52
N ALA A 24 -1.14 -16.40 2.93
CA ALA A 24 -0.05 -17.18 3.52
C ALA A 24 1.23 -16.32 3.67
N ALA A 25 1.55 -15.49 2.68
CA ALA A 25 2.68 -14.57 2.75
C ALA A 25 2.48 -13.45 3.80
N LEU A 26 1.26 -12.94 3.94
CA LEU A 26 0.90 -11.95 4.95
C LEU A 26 1.07 -12.52 6.36
N LEU A 27 0.53 -13.72 6.62
CA LEU A 27 0.63 -14.39 7.91
C LEU A 27 2.07 -14.71 8.29
N ARG A 28 2.93 -15.06 7.32
CA ARG A 28 4.36 -15.25 7.57
C ARG A 28 5.09 -13.98 8.03
N LYS A 29 4.58 -12.80 7.66
CA LYS A 29 5.13 -11.50 8.10
C LYS A 29 4.49 -10.98 9.38
N ALA A 30 3.33 -11.51 9.76
CA ALA A 30 2.63 -11.18 10.98
C ALA A 30 3.29 -11.90 12.16
N GLU A 31 4.51 -11.48 12.54
CA GLU A 31 5.12 -11.88 13.81
C GLU A 31 4.38 -11.19 14.97
N GLU A 32 3.18 -11.69 15.32
CA GLU A 32 2.32 -11.27 16.45
C GLU A 32 1.38 -10.05 16.21
N ASP A 33 1.11 -9.67 14.96
CA ASP A 33 0.12 -8.62 14.65
C ASP A 33 -1.27 -9.22 14.33
N GLU A 34 -2.14 -9.27 15.35
CA GLU A 34 -3.55 -9.75 15.24
C GLU A 34 -4.35 -8.99 14.16
N ALA A 35 -4.00 -7.74 13.85
CA ALA A 35 -4.67 -6.98 12.80
C ALA A 35 -4.32 -7.51 11.41
N LEU A 36 -3.10 -8.01 11.21
CA LEU A 36 -2.69 -8.65 9.96
C LEU A 36 -3.35 -10.03 9.80
N GLU A 37 -3.47 -10.82 10.86
CA GLU A 37 -4.10 -12.15 10.80
C GLU A 37 -5.58 -12.07 10.38
N SER A 38 -6.26 -11.05 10.89
CA SER A 38 -7.68 -10.86 10.72
C SER A 38 -8.04 -10.07 9.45
N SER A 39 -7.04 -9.67 8.66
CA SER A 39 -7.23 -8.97 7.39
C SER A 39 -7.79 -9.89 6.30
N THR A 40 -8.75 -9.38 5.52
CA THR A 40 -9.49 -10.12 4.49
C THR A 40 -9.43 -9.47 3.12
N HIS A 41 -9.07 -8.18 3.05
CA HIS A 41 -8.97 -7.41 1.81
C HIS A 41 -7.64 -6.65 1.72
N TRP A 42 -7.14 -6.48 0.51
CA TRP A 42 -6.16 -5.50 0.12
C TRP A 42 -6.82 -4.16 -0.19
N LEU A 43 -6.37 -3.10 0.47
CA LEU A 43 -6.64 -1.73 0.06
C LEU A 43 -5.44 -1.19 -0.69
N ILE A 44 -5.63 -0.84 -1.96
CA ILE A 44 -4.62 -0.18 -2.77
C ILE A 44 -4.98 1.30 -2.81
N ALA A 45 -4.03 2.16 -2.44
CA ALA A 45 -4.22 3.61 -2.41
C ALA A 45 -3.02 4.36 -2.98
N MET A 46 -3.25 5.59 -3.40
CA MET A 46 -2.20 6.52 -3.80
C MET A 46 -2.13 7.66 -2.79
N GLU A 47 -0.92 8.04 -2.42
CA GLU A 47 -0.67 9.19 -1.56
C GLU A 47 0.22 10.20 -2.30
N GLY A 48 -0.30 11.41 -2.48
CA GLY A 48 0.45 12.57 -2.97
C GLY A 48 1.10 13.32 -1.81
N SER A 49 2.35 13.72 -1.99
CA SER A 49 3.04 14.64 -1.09
C SER A 49 3.68 15.76 -1.88
N GLU A 50 3.45 17.00 -1.43
CA GLU A 50 4.08 18.17 -2.02
C GLU A 50 5.56 18.20 -1.61
N LYS A 51 6.46 18.10 -2.59
CA LYS A 51 7.92 18.14 -2.35
C LYS A 51 8.46 19.56 -2.44
N GLN A 52 7.91 20.35 -3.37
CA GLN A 52 8.16 21.76 -3.56
C GLN A 52 6.84 22.40 -4.03
N ARG A 53 6.76 23.73 -4.00
CA ARG A 53 5.56 24.46 -4.43
C ARG A 53 5.12 23.98 -5.82
N ASP A 54 3.90 23.45 -5.89
CA ASP A 54 3.26 22.92 -7.11
C ASP A 54 3.98 21.68 -7.73
N VAL A 55 4.90 21.05 -7.01
CA VAL A 55 5.59 19.81 -7.41
C VAL A 55 5.22 18.68 -6.45
N TYR A 56 4.41 17.76 -6.94
CA TYR A 56 3.92 16.62 -6.18
C TYR A 56 4.69 15.36 -6.54
N HIS A 57 4.98 14.55 -5.53
CA HIS A 57 5.39 13.16 -5.68
C HIS A 57 4.27 12.25 -5.21
N TRP A 58 4.11 11.14 -5.91
CA TRP A 58 3.08 10.16 -5.65
C TRP A 58 3.70 8.84 -5.26
N LYS A 59 3.08 8.11 -4.37
CA LYS A 59 3.43 6.72 -4.07
C LYS A 59 2.17 5.88 -3.99
N VAL A 60 2.30 4.61 -4.33
CA VAL A 60 1.23 3.62 -4.20
C VAL A 60 1.49 2.79 -2.95
N LEU A 61 0.44 2.64 -2.14
CA LEU A 61 0.45 1.98 -0.85
C LEU A 61 -0.53 0.81 -0.90
N ILE A 62 -0.15 -0.31 -0.30
CA ILE A 62 -1.05 -1.45 -0.10
C ILE A 62 -1.21 -1.66 1.40
N TYR A 63 -2.45 -1.65 1.88
CA TYR A 63 -2.78 -1.96 3.26
C TYR A 63 -3.59 -3.26 3.34
N PRO A 64 -3.26 -4.15 4.27
CA PRO A 64 -4.15 -5.23 4.66
C PRO A 64 -5.31 -4.64 5.48
N SER A 65 -6.54 -5.07 5.22
CA SER A 65 -7.75 -4.55 5.85
C SER A 65 -8.78 -5.64 6.13
N GLN A 66 -9.52 -5.52 7.22
CA GLN A 66 -10.59 -6.45 7.61
C GLN A 66 -11.96 -6.08 7.03
N THR A 67 -12.17 -4.82 6.60
CA THR A 67 -13.44 -4.32 6.02
C THR A 67 -13.19 -3.22 4.97
N LYS A 68 -14.25 -2.66 4.36
CA LYS A 68 -14.18 -1.42 3.55
C LYS A 68 -13.57 -0.23 4.30
N SER A 69 -13.34 -0.34 5.60
CA SER A 69 -12.70 0.69 6.42
C SER A 69 -11.31 0.24 6.86
N VAL A 70 -10.32 1.08 6.61
CA VAL A 70 -8.93 0.87 7.02
C VAL A 70 -8.82 1.22 8.49
N HIS A 71 -8.74 0.20 9.35
CA HIS A 71 -8.59 0.43 10.80
C HIS A 71 -7.19 0.89 11.19
N CYS A 72 -6.18 0.66 10.34
CA CYS A 72 -4.81 1.07 10.62
C CYS A 72 -4.08 1.43 9.32
N TYR A 73 -4.14 2.71 8.92
CA TYR A 73 -3.16 3.28 7.98
C TYR A 73 -1.72 3.33 8.55
N LYS A 74 -1.49 2.71 9.72
CA LYS A 74 -0.26 2.84 10.51
C LYS A 74 0.93 2.09 9.90
N SER A 75 0.69 1.02 9.13
CA SER A 75 1.77 0.26 8.49
C SER A 75 1.29 -0.34 7.16
N PRO A 76 1.73 0.18 6.00
CA PRO A 76 1.42 -0.44 4.73
C PRO A 76 2.18 -1.76 4.56
N TYR A 77 1.53 -2.77 4.00
CA TYR A 77 2.18 -4.01 3.56
C TYR A 77 3.22 -3.74 2.47
N TYR A 78 2.95 -2.76 1.61
CA TYR A 78 3.84 -2.37 0.54
C TYR A 78 3.77 -0.86 0.30
N THR A 79 4.92 -0.26 0.00
CA THR A 79 5.05 1.12 -0.45
C THR A 79 5.93 1.14 -1.69
N SER A 80 5.45 1.76 -2.76
CA SER A 80 6.22 1.94 -3.99
C SER A 80 7.31 3.00 -3.84
N GLN A 81 8.20 3.06 -4.83
CA GLN A 81 8.98 4.27 -5.09
C GLN A 81 8.09 5.50 -5.36
N HIS A 82 8.70 6.68 -5.31
CA HIS A 82 8.02 7.92 -5.67
C HIS A 82 7.93 8.09 -7.18
N PHE A 83 6.74 8.41 -7.66
CA PHE A 83 6.44 8.80 -9.02
C PHE A 83 6.34 10.33 -9.11
N ALA A 84 6.91 10.92 -10.16
CA ALA A 84 6.80 12.35 -10.41
C ALA A 84 5.44 12.74 -11.04
N SER A 85 4.74 11.76 -11.63
CA SER A 85 3.45 11.93 -12.29
C SER A 85 2.37 11.13 -11.56
N ILE A 86 1.19 11.73 -11.40
CA ILE A 86 0.00 11.01 -10.90
C ILE A 86 -0.42 9.90 -11.86
N TYR A 87 -0.23 10.08 -13.17
CA TYR A 87 -0.59 9.08 -14.17
C TYR A 87 0.25 7.81 -14.02
N ASP A 88 1.56 7.94 -13.77
CA ASP A 88 2.43 6.79 -13.52
C ASP A 88 2.00 6.05 -12.25
N ALA A 89 1.60 6.77 -11.20
CA ALA A 89 1.07 6.17 -9.99
C ALA A 89 -0.28 5.47 -10.22
N ILE A 90 -1.15 6.03 -11.08
CA ILE A 90 -2.42 5.41 -11.47
C ILE A 90 -2.16 4.11 -12.22
N ASP A 91 -1.28 4.12 -13.23
CA ASP A 91 -0.94 2.93 -14.01
C ASP A 91 -0.34 1.84 -13.12
N TYR A 92 0.60 2.22 -12.25
CA TYR A 92 1.20 1.27 -11.31
C TYR A 92 0.18 0.72 -10.31
N SER A 93 -0.72 1.55 -9.80
CA SER A 93 -1.79 1.08 -8.92
C SER A 93 -2.77 0.15 -9.63
N ASN A 94 -2.97 0.29 -10.95
CA ASN A 94 -3.79 -0.63 -11.76
C ASN A 94 -3.09 -1.98 -11.92
N GLU A 95 -1.78 -1.98 -12.18
CA GLU A 95 -0.97 -3.20 -12.22
C GLU A 95 -1.02 -3.96 -10.89
N LEU A 96 -0.85 -3.26 -9.76
CA LEU A 96 -0.96 -3.88 -8.44
C LEU A 96 -2.38 -4.41 -8.16
N SER A 97 -3.41 -3.75 -8.70
CA SER A 97 -4.79 -4.24 -8.58
C SER A 97 -5.00 -5.55 -9.34
N GLN A 98 -4.41 -5.67 -10.54
CA GLN A 98 -4.44 -6.91 -11.31
C GLN A 98 -3.69 -8.03 -10.57
N LYS A 99 -2.48 -7.75 -10.08
CA LYS A 99 -1.72 -8.72 -9.27
C LYS A 99 -2.47 -9.18 -8.03
N ALA A 100 -3.17 -8.28 -7.34
CA ALA A 100 -4.01 -8.63 -6.20
C ALA A 100 -5.17 -9.56 -6.57
N GLN A 101 -5.80 -9.33 -7.71
CA GLN A 101 -6.87 -10.19 -8.23
C GLN A 101 -6.35 -11.57 -8.65
N GLU A 102 -5.09 -11.64 -9.09
CA GLU A 102 -4.41 -12.87 -9.49
C GLU A 102 -3.73 -13.60 -8.31
N ASP A 103 -3.84 -13.08 -7.07
CA ASP A 103 -3.19 -13.64 -5.88
C ASP A 103 -1.64 -13.67 -5.99
N LEU A 104 -1.08 -12.60 -6.56
CA LEU A 104 0.35 -12.43 -6.85
C LEU A 104 0.97 -11.21 -6.16
N LEU A 105 0.31 -10.56 -5.19
CA LEU A 105 0.96 -9.44 -4.48
C LEU A 105 2.13 -9.90 -3.61
N SER A 106 2.11 -11.13 -3.13
CA SER A 106 3.19 -11.74 -2.37
C SER A 106 4.50 -11.87 -3.15
N THR A 107 4.45 -11.82 -4.48
CA THR A 107 5.64 -11.90 -5.35
C THR A 107 6.27 -10.54 -5.63
N ILE A 108 5.67 -9.44 -5.17
CA ILE A 108 6.25 -8.11 -5.41
C ILE A 108 7.47 -7.92 -4.52
N GLU A 109 8.54 -7.39 -5.10
CA GLU A 109 9.74 -7.04 -4.33
C GLU A 109 9.42 -5.86 -3.41
N GLN A 110 9.46 -6.10 -2.10
CA GLN A 110 9.37 -5.01 -1.13
C GLN A 110 10.65 -4.19 -1.21
N GLN A 111 10.52 -2.93 -1.64
CA GLN A 111 11.63 -2.01 -1.58
C GLN A 111 11.82 -1.57 -0.14
N HIS A 112 12.86 -2.11 0.51
CA HIS A 112 13.38 -1.54 1.75
C HIS A 112 13.89 -0.12 1.43
N SER A 113 13.17 0.89 1.91
CA SER A 113 13.74 2.23 2.06
C SER A 113 14.86 2.14 3.10
N LEU A 114 16.09 1.92 2.64
CA LEU A 114 17.30 2.25 3.39
C LEU A 114 17.29 3.77 3.59
N GLN A 115 16.65 4.23 4.67
CA GLN A 115 17.05 5.48 5.29
C GLN A 115 18.36 5.18 6.02
N ARG A 116 19.50 5.32 5.31
CA ARG A 116 20.75 5.67 5.97
C ARG A 116 20.67 7.16 6.24
N GLU A 117 20.30 7.52 7.46
CA GLU A 117 20.57 8.85 7.99
C GLU A 117 22.09 9.11 7.97
N ALA A 118 22.42 10.37 7.73
CA ALA A 118 23.76 10.92 7.52
C ALA A 118 24.69 10.77 8.71
#